data_AF-A0A426YZT0-F1
#
_entry.id   AF-A0A426YZT0-F1
#
_cell.length_a   1.000
_cell.length_b   1.000
_cell.length_c   1.000
_cell.angle_alpha   90.00
_cell.angle_beta   90.00
_cell.angle_gamma   90.00
#
_symmetry.space_group_name_H-M   'P 1'
#
loop_
_entity.id
_entity.type
_entity.pdbx_description
1 polymer ?
#
loop_
_entity_poly.entity_id
_entity_poly.type
_entity_poly.pdbx_seq_one_letter_code
_entity_poly.pdbx_strand_id
1 'polypeptide(L)'
;MDGAAAGGTALAARMVFSVPSIGRPAPSLDFETSVFKKEKVTLAGHDEGPAQAQNLRDSLAVAKSDIVVKLSIRNTEFVKVRHTVVYCPVWAIGLRKGSRSFDEARAAGFTEENGTLGDIWETVTGSDLLLLLISDAAQADNYEKIFSHMKPNSILGLSHGFLLGHLQSLGLDFPEDISVIAVCPKGMGPSVRRLYVQGKEINGAGINSSFAVHQDVDGRATDIALGWSVALGSPFTFATTLEQEYKSDIFGERGWFVNLLVDC
;
A
#
# COMPACT_ATOMS: atom_id res chain seq x y z
N MET A 1 0.45 80.04 26.93
CA MET A 1 0.71 79.08 25.85
C MET A 1 1.74 78.13 26.42
N ASP A 2 1.38 76.90 26.73
CA ASP A 2 2.34 75.79 26.84
C ASP A 2 1.57 74.46 26.82
N GLY A 3 2.01 73.57 25.94
CA GLY A 3 1.26 72.42 25.43
C GLY A 3 1.31 71.19 26.33
N ALA A 4 0.19 70.46 26.35
CA ALA A 4 0.08 69.14 26.95
C ALA A 4 0.72 68.09 26.03
N ALA A 5 1.80 67.44 26.47
CA ALA A 5 2.37 66.27 25.81
C ALA A 5 1.65 65.00 26.32
N ALA A 6 0.94 64.34 25.41
CA ALA A 6 0.32 63.03 25.66
C ALA A 6 1.40 61.93 25.63
N GLY A 7 1.69 61.33 26.78
CA GLY A 7 2.52 60.13 26.89
C GLY A 7 1.71 58.88 26.56
N GLY A 8 1.80 58.38 25.33
CA GLY A 8 1.27 57.08 24.94
C GLY A 8 2.18 55.95 25.42
N THR A 9 1.71 55.13 26.35
CA THR A 9 2.37 53.87 26.73
C THR A 9 2.08 52.82 25.66
N ALA A 10 3.07 52.52 24.83
CA ALA A 10 3.01 51.40 23.91
C ALA A 10 3.00 50.08 24.71
N LEU A 11 1.84 49.42 24.77
CA LEU A 11 1.72 48.06 25.28
C LEU A 11 2.38 47.13 24.25
N ALA A 12 3.67 46.83 24.43
CA ALA A 12 4.35 45.83 23.63
C ALA A 12 3.78 44.45 23.97
N ALA A 13 2.80 43.99 23.19
CA ALA A 13 2.34 42.61 23.21
C ALA A 13 3.51 41.71 22.81
N ARG A 14 4.14 41.10 23.81
CA ARG A 14 5.20 40.13 23.63
C ARG A 14 4.56 38.86 23.06
N MET A 15 4.48 38.75 21.73
CA MET A 15 4.17 37.49 21.07
C MET A 15 5.21 36.46 21.53
N VAL A 16 4.79 35.56 22.41
CA VAL A 16 5.53 34.33 22.66
C VAL A 16 5.32 33.48 21.41
N PHE A 17 6.21 33.63 20.42
CA PHE A 17 6.35 32.63 19.37
C PHE A 17 6.85 31.36 20.06
N SER A 18 5.93 30.43 20.33
CA SER A 18 6.32 29.05 20.60
C SER A 18 7.01 28.55 19.34
N VAL A 19 8.33 28.35 19.44
CA VAL A 19 9.09 27.66 18.40
C VAL A 19 8.42 26.29 18.21
N PRO A 20 7.99 25.92 16.99
CA PRO A 20 7.51 24.56 16.74
C PRO A 20 8.60 23.59 17.18
N SER A 21 8.24 22.54 17.93
CA SER A 21 9.22 21.56 18.38
C SER A 21 9.99 21.01 17.18
N ILE A 22 11.30 21.30 17.13
CA ILE A 22 12.21 20.73 16.16
C ILE A 22 12.35 19.24 16.50
N GLY A 23 12.03 18.40 15.53
CA GLY A 23 12.41 17.00 15.48
C GLY A 23 11.60 16.10 16.41
N ARG A 24 10.43 15.65 15.96
CA ARG A 24 9.94 14.34 16.41
C ARG A 24 10.89 13.33 15.76
N PRO A 25 11.67 12.52 16.51
CA PRO A 25 12.53 11.52 15.90
C PRO A 25 11.67 10.59 15.04
N ALA A 26 12.15 10.24 13.85
CA ALA A 26 11.46 9.30 12.99
C ALA A 26 11.24 8.00 13.80
N PRO A 27 9.99 7.53 13.94
CA PRO A 27 9.75 6.29 14.65
C PRO A 27 10.42 5.15 13.88
N SER A 28 11.38 4.45 14.51
CA SER A 28 11.94 3.23 13.92
C SER A 28 10.89 2.13 14.03
N LEU A 29 10.28 1.78 12.89
CA LEU A 29 9.29 0.72 12.80
C LEU A 29 10.00 -0.63 12.70
N ASP A 30 10.04 -1.39 13.78
CA ASP A 30 10.48 -2.80 13.73
C ASP A 30 9.27 -3.72 13.48
N PHE A 31 9.51 -4.85 12.84
CA PHE A 31 8.50 -5.86 12.60
C PHE A 31 9.07 -7.26 12.82
N GLU A 32 8.18 -8.18 13.14
CA GLU A 32 8.49 -9.59 13.35
C GLU A 32 7.99 -10.39 12.15
N THR A 33 8.85 -11.26 11.63
CA THR A 33 8.53 -12.17 10.52
C THR A 33 9.08 -13.54 10.85
N SER A 34 8.26 -14.57 10.59
CA SER A 34 8.65 -15.97 10.83
C SER A 34 9.24 -16.62 9.58
N VAL A 35 8.98 -16.04 8.40
CA VAL A 35 9.29 -16.62 7.09
C VAL A 35 10.49 -15.95 6.43
N PHE A 36 10.61 -14.62 6.57
CA PHE A 36 11.56 -13.83 5.79
C PHE A 36 12.76 -13.39 6.61
N LYS A 37 13.91 -13.29 5.96
CA LYS A 37 15.13 -12.82 6.61
C LYS A 37 15.07 -11.30 6.78
N LYS A 38 15.25 -10.88 8.03
CA LYS A 38 15.33 -9.49 8.47
C LYS A 38 16.76 -8.95 8.25
N GLU A 39 16.95 -7.87 7.48
CA GLU A 39 18.26 -7.20 7.35
C GLU A 39 18.18 -5.76 7.86
N LYS A 40 19.11 -5.35 8.73
CA LYS A 40 19.15 -3.99 9.24
C LYS A 40 19.95 -3.10 8.29
N VAL A 41 19.41 -1.91 8.00
CA VAL A 41 20.10 -0.89 7.20
C VAL A 41 20.24 0.37 8.03
N THR A 42 21.46 0.84 8.21
CA THR A 42 21.73 2.09 8.92
C THR A 42 21.84 3.23 7.90
N LEU A 43 20.91 4.19 7.97
CA LEU A 43 20.89 5.37 7.12
C LEU A 43 21.16 6.62 7.98
N ALA A 44 22.22 7.35 7.67
CA ALA A 44 22.58 8.61 8.36
C ALA A 44 22.61 8.53 9.91
N GLY A 45 23.00 7.39 10.47
CA GLY A 45 23.05 7.16 11.92
C GLY A 45 21.72 6.76 12.57
N HIS A 46 20.66 6.62 11.79
CA HIS A 46 19.42 5.99 12.20
C HIS A 46 19.40 4.54 11.69
N ASP A 47 19.17 3.60 12.60
CA ASP A 47 18.81 2.25 12.21
C ASP A 47 17.39 2.31 11.67
N GLU A 48 17.24 2.27 10.34
CA GLU A 48 15.92 2.00 9.79
C GLU A 48 15.60 0.54 10.11
N GLY A 49 14.39 0.37 10.64
CA GLY A 49 13.82 -0.95 10.85
C GLY A 49 13.99 -1.77 9.59
N PRO A 50 14.12 -3.08 9.78
CA PRO A 50 14.73 -3.94 8.80
C PRO A 50 14.11 -3.83 7.41
N ALA A 51 14.95 -4.02 6.42
CA ALA A 51 14.51 -4.17 5.07
C ALA A 51 14.73 -5.58 4.58
N GLN A 52 13.81 -6.04 3.76
CA GLN A 52 13.95 -7.31 3.09
C GLN A 52 14.65 -7.08 1.75
N ALA A 53 15.92 -7.46 1.67
CA ALA A 53 16.69 -7.51 0.44
C ALA A 53 16.51 -8.86 -0.27
N GLN A 54 16.55 -8.81 -1.60
CA GLN A 54 16.18 -9.86 -2.54
C GLN A 54 16.90 -11.21 -2.40
N ASN A 55 16.15 -12.28 -2.74
CA ASN A 55 16.54 -13.65 -3.20
C ASN A 55 15.66 -14.79 -2.63
N LEU A 56 14.47 -14.48 -2.09
CA LEU A 56 13.61 -15.50 -1.48
C LEU A 56 12.47 -15.98 -2.40
N ARG A 57 12.66 -15.94 -3.73
CA ARG A 57 11.78 -16.69 -4.66
C ARG A 57 11.71 -18.18 -4.28
N ASP A 58 12.78 -18.71 -3.67
CA ASP A 58 12.85 -20.09 -3.19
C ASP A 58 12.21 -20.26 -1.80
N SER A 59 12.29 -19.29 -0.89
CA SER A 59 11.64 -19.37 0.43
C SER A 59 10.12 -19.14 0.36
N LEU A 60 9.63 -18.57 -0.75
CA LEU A 60 8.21 -18.55 -1.10
C LEU A 60 7.61 -19.95 -1.25
N ALA A 61 8.40 -21.01 -1.43
CA ALA A 61 7.89 -22.39 -1.45
C ALA A 61 7.62 -22.97 -0.04
N VAL A 62 8.19 -22.36 1.01
CA VAL A 62 8.12 -22.86 2.40
C VAL A 62 6.89 -22.34 3.11
N ALA A 63 6.54 -21.09 2.87
CA ALA A 63 5.28 -20.57 3.33
C ALA A 63 4.22 -21.14 2.35
N LYS A 64 3.30 -21.94 2.87
CA LYS A 64 2.18 -22.52 2.12
C LYS A 64 0.97 -22.09 2.90
N SER A 65 0.15 -21.23 2.34
CA SER A 65 -1.17 -21.00 2.92
C SER A 65 -2.18 -20.91 1.80
N ASP A 66 -3.29 -21.62 1.99
CA ASP A 66 -4.45 -21.71 1.09
C ASP A 66 -5.20 -20.36 1.01
N ILE A 67 -4.49 -19.27 0.79
CA ILE A 67 -5.05 -17.92 0.70
C ILE A 67 -5.55 -17.74 -0.72
N VAL A 68 -6.85 -17.53 -0.88
CA VAL A 68 -7.40 -17.12 -2.16
C VAL A 68 -7.21 -15.63 -2.30
N VAL A 69 -6.28 -15.22 -3.18
CA VAL A 69 -6.01 -13.82 -3.47
C VAL A 69 -6.87 -13.41 -4.64
N LYS A 70 -7.76 -12.44 -4.41
CA LYS A 70 -8.56 -11.90 -5.51
C LYS A 70 -8.41 -10.40 -5.60
N LEU A 71 -8.27 -9.95 -6.84
CA LEU A 71 -7.77 -8.63 -7.20
C LEU A 71 -8.94 -7.87 -7.84
N SER A 72 -9.36 -6.76 -7.24
CA SER A 72 -10.33 -5.86 -7.86
C SER A 72 -9.56 -4.76 -8.58
N ILE A 73 -9.44 -4.86 -9.90
CA ILE A 73 -8.56 -3.97 -10.68
C ILE A 73 -9.34 -3.14 -11.69
N ARG A 74 -8.95 -1.87 -11.85
CA ARG A 74 -9.36 -1.02 -12.98
C ARG A 74 -8.37 -1.00 -14.16
N ASN A 75 -7.10 -1.38 -13.94
CA ASN A 75 -6.04 -1.31 -14.94
C ASN A 75 -5.24 -2.63 -15.06
N THR A 76 -5.30 -3.30 -16.20
CA THR A 76 -4.85 -4.70 -16.37
C THR A 76 -3.34 -4.95 -16.28
N GLU A 77 -2.57 -4.00 -15.79
CA GLU A 77 -1.11 -4.12 -15.73
C GLU A 77 -0.65 -4.99 -14.55
N PHE A 78 -1.42 -5.05 -13.46
CA PHE A 78 -1.24 -6.04 -12.38
C PHE A 78 -1.75 -7.45 -12.75
N VAL A 79 -2.54 -7.58 -13.82
CA VAL A 79 -3.08 -8.87 -14.30
C VAL A 79 -1.96 -9.79 -14.79
N LYS A 80 -0.81 -9.24 -15.18
CA LYS A 80 0.32 -10.05 -15.66
C LYS A 80 1.15 -10.68 -14.52
N VAL A 81 0.78 -10.50 -13.24
CA VAL A 81 1.46 -11.10 -12.06
C VAL A 81 1.12 -12.59 -11.85
N ARG A 82 0.44 -13.25 -12.80
CA ARG A 82 0.21 -14.72 -12.80
C ARG A 82 1.50 -15.56 -12.62
N HIS A 83 2.66 -15.02 -13.00
CA HIS A 83 3.93 -15.75 -13.00
C HIS A 83 4.75 -15.65 -11.70
N THR A 84 4.33 -14.84 -10.72
CA THR A 84 5.18 -14.56 -9.55
C THR A 84 4.69 -15.22 -8.28
N VAL A 85 3.39 -15.48 -8.17
CA VAL A 85 2.82 -15.92 -6.91
C VAL A 85 2.57 -17.42 -6.94
N VAL A 86 3.67 -18.16 -6.73
CA VAL A 86 3.69 -19.63 -6.52
C VAL A 86 2.91 -20.03 -5.24
N TYR A 87 2.42 -19.04 -4.50
CA TYR A 87 1.87 -19.14 -3.15
C TYR A 87 0.36 -19.40 -3.08
N CYS A 88 -0.40 -18.98 -4.10
CA CYS A 88 -1.86 -19.08 -4.08
C CYS A 88 -2.35 -19.88 -5.29
N PRO A 89 -2.93 -21.07 -5.09
CA PRO A 89 -3.36 -21.93 -6.19
C PRO A 89 -4.54 -21.36 -6.97
N VAL A 90 -5.27 -20.39 -6.40
CA VAL A 90 -6.48 -19.80 -7.00
C VAL A 90 -6.41 -18.27 -6.94
N TRP A 91 -6.41 -17.64 -8.12
CA TRP A 91 -6.46 -16.18 -8.31
C TRP A 91 -7.72 -15.84 -9.08
N ALA A 92 -8.47 -14.83 -8.60
CA ALA A 92 -9.60 -14.32 -9.36
C ALA A 92 -9.54 -12.80 -9.50
N ILE A 93 -10.04 -12.30 -10.61
CA ILE A 93 -10.17 -10.87 -10.87
C ILE A 93 -11.65 -10.51 -10.77
N GLY A 94 -11.95 -9.56 -9.89
CA GLY A 94 -13.28 -9.01 -9.73
C GLY A 94 -13.41 -7.73 -10.53
N LEU A 95 -14.25 -7.74 -11.57
CA LEU A 95 -14.55 -6.55 -12.36
C LEU A 95 -16.02 -6.16 -12.22
N ARG A 96 -16.31 -4.86 -12.31
CA ARG A 96 -17.69 -4.37 -12.39
C ARG A 96 -18.32 -4.82 -13.71
N LYS A 97 -19.56 -5.32 -13.67
CA LYS A 97 -20.34 -5.68 -14.87
C LYS A 97 -20.26 -4.60 -15.96
N GLY A 98 -19.87 -5.00 -17.17
CA GLY A 98 -19.71 -4.11 -18.31
C GLY A 98 -18.39 -3.33 -18.38
N SER A 99 -17.40 -3.66 -17.55
CA SER A 99 -16.06 -3.05 -17.64
C SER A 99 -15.39 -3.35 -18.98
N ARG A 100 -14.69 -2.36 -19.54
CA ARG A 100 -13.87 -2.54 -20.75
C ARG A 100 -12.68 -3.47 -20.51
N SER A 101 -12.27 -3.62 -19.25
CA SER A 101 -11.12 -4.43 -18.84
C SER A 101 -11.40 -5.94 -18.83
N PHE A 102 -12.64 -6.39 -19.11
CA PHE A 102 -12.94 -7.82 -19.24
C PHE A 102 -12.16 -8.46 -20.38
N ASP A 103 -12.08 -7.80 -21.54
CA ASP A 103 -11.38 -8.34 -22.70
C ASP A 103 -9.86 -8.38 -22.48
N GLU A 104 -9.32 -7.38 -21.81
CA GLU A 104 -7.91 -7.34 -21.39
C GLU A 104 -7.58 -8.44 -20.37
N ALA A 105 -8.47 -8.72 -19.42
CA ALA A 105 -8.31 -9.82 -18.47
C ALA A 105 -8.32 -11.18 -19.17
N ARG A 106 -9.24 -11.38 -20.13
CA ARG A 106 -9.28 -12.59 -20.97
C ARG A 106 -8.03 -12.75 -21.82
N ALA A 107 -7.53 -11.66 -22.42
CA ALA A 107 -6.28 -11.67 -23.18
C ALA A 107 -5.06 -12.05 -22.32
N ALA A 108 -5.09 -11.76 -21.02
CA ALA A 108 -4.08 -12.18 -20.05
C ALA A 108 -4.31 -13.61 -19.50
N GLY A 109 -5.35 -14.31 -19.96
CA GLY A 109 -5.65 -15.70 -19.62
C GLY A 109 -6.50 -15.89 -18.37
N PHE A 110 -7.18 -14.84 -17.90
CA PHE A 110 -8.19 -14.91 -16.85
C PHE A 110 -9.55 -15.02 -17.48
N THR A 111 -10.22 -16.14 -17.25
CA THR A 111 -11.54 -16.39 -17.83
C THR A 111 -12.52 -16.89 -16.78
N GLU A 112 -13.79 -16.68 -17.07
CA GLU A 112 -14.92 -17.11 -16.25
C GLU A 112 -14.96 -18.64 -16.13
N GLU A 113 -14.60 -19.39 -17.18
CA GLU A 113 -14.61 -20.86 -17.17
C GLU A 113 -13.58 -21.45 -16.21
N ASN A 114 -12.44 -20.78 -16.05
CA ASN A 114 -11.39 -21.19 -15.12
C ASN A 114 -11.65 -20.69 -13.69
N GLY A 115 -12.76 -19.98 -13.44
CA GLY A 115 -13.08 -19.39 -12.13
C GLY A 115 -12.14 -18.25 -11.73
N THR A 116 -11.43 -17.69 -12.70
CA THR A 116 -10.37 -16.67 -12.48
C THR A 116 -10.80 -15.24 -12.85
N LEU A 117 -12.01 -15.08 -13.36
CA LEU A 117 -12.63 -13.80 -13.69
C LEU A 117 -14.10 -13.84 -13.28
N GLY A 118 -14.58 -12.78 -12.61
CA GLY A 118 -15.95 -12.74 -12.10
C GLY A 118 -16.41 -11.33 -11.70
N ASP A 119 -17.60 -11.28 -11.10
CA ASP A 119 -18.14 -10.04 -10.55
C ASP A 119 -17.36 -9.60 -9.31
N ILE A 120 -17.21 -8.29 -9.13
CA ILE A 120 -16.51 -7.71 -7.98
C ILE A 120 -17.03 -8.23 -6.63
N TRP A 121 -18.34 -8.35 -6.43
CA TRP A 121 -18.92 -8.70 -5.13
C TRP A 121 -18.75 -10.18 -4.81
N GLU A 122 -18.96 -11.06 -5.81
CA GLU A 122 -18.68 -12.49 -5.69
C GLU A 122 -17.20 -12.77 -5.40
N THR A 123 -16.34 -11.96 -6.03
CA THR A 123 -14.90 -12.00 -5.83
C THR A 123 -14.56 -11.63 -4.39
N VAL A 124 -15.05 -10.49 -3.90
CA VAL A 124 -14.82 -10.02 -2.52
C VAL A 124 -15.27 -11.06 -1.49
N THR A 125 -16.50 -11.58 -1.61
CA THR A 125 -17.04 -12.57 -0.67
C THR A 125 -16.29 -13.89 -0.69
N GLY A 126 -15.66 -14.24 -1.81
CA GLY A 126 -14.88 -15.47 -1.92
C GLY A 126 -13.38 -15.31 -1.64
N SER A 127 -12.92 -14.17 -1.12
CA SER A 127 -11.49 -13.88 -0.89
C SER A 127 -11.09 -14.06 0.57
N ASP A 128 -9.88 -14.56 0.80
CA ASP A 128 -9.25 -14.55 2.13
C ASP A 128 -8.19 -13.44 2.23
N LEU A 129 -7.58 -13.08 1.08
CA LEU A 129 -6.84 -11.84 0.88
C LEU A 129 -7.48 -11.06 -0.28
N LEU A 130 -8.13 -9.96 0.05
CA LEU A 130 -8.70 -9.03 -0.93
C LEU A 130 -7.70 -7.93 -1.23
N LEU A 131 -7.22 -7.84 -2.47
CA LEU A 131 -6.37 -6.75 -2.91
C LEU A 131 -7.20 -5.70 -3.63
N LEU A 132 -7.38 -4.53 -3.01
CA LEU A 132 -8.23 -3.44 -3.49
C LEU A 132 -7.44 -2.48 -4.37
N LEU A 133 -7.46 -2.72 -5.70
CA LEU A 133 -6.72 -1.95 -6.71
C LEU A 133 -7.67 -1.16 -7.65
N ILE A 134 -8.73 -0.61 -7.06
CA ILE A 134 -9.62 0.36 -7.72
C ILE A 134 -9.12 1.78 -7.44
N SER A 135 -9.57 2.77 -8.22
CA SER A 135 -9.16 4.16 -7.97
C SER A 135 -9.57 4.63 -6.57
N ASP A 136 -8.76 5.47 -5.97
CA ASP A 136 -8.98 6.11 -4.67
C ASP A 136 -10.40 6.67 -4.49
N ALA A 137 -10.90 7.42 -5.47
CA ALA A 137 -12.27 7.94 -5.45
C ALA A 137 -13.35 6.84 -5.32
N ALA A 138 -13.15 5.71 -6.00
CA ALA A 138 -14.08 4.59 -5.90
C ALA A 138 -13.93 3.82 -4.59
N GLN A 139 -12.75 3.84 -3.96
CA GLN A 139 -12.59 3.31 -2.60
C GLN A 139 -13.41 4.16 -1.61
N ALA A 140 -13.29 5.48 -1.69
CA ALA A 140 -14.09 6.41 -0.87
C ALA A 140 -15.61 6.25 -1.08
N ASP A 141 -16.06 6.05 -2.31
CA ASP A 141 -17.50 5.92 -2.58
C ASP A 141 -18.09 4.55 -2.21
N ASN A 142 -17.26 3.50 -2.07
CA ASN A 142 -17.75 2.12 -1.98
C ASN A 142 -17.22 1.33 -0.77
N TYR A 143 -16.45 1.94 0.14
CA TYR A 143 -15.83 1.22 1.26
C TYR A 143 -16.86 0.45 2.11
N GLU A 144 -18.03 1.03 2.39
CA GLU A 144 -19.10 0.37 3.15
C GLU A 144 -19.57 -0.92 2.48
N LYS A 145 -19.74 -0.85 1.16
CA LYS A 145 -20.17 -2.02 0.38
C LYS A 145 -19.07 -3.07 0.29
N ILE A 146 -17.81 -2.65 0.22
CA ILE A 146 -16.67 -3.58 0.25
C ILE A 146 -16.63 -4.29 1.60
N PHE A 147 -16.63 -3.55 2.72
CA PHE A 147 -16.56 -4.10 4.07
C PHE A 147 -17.72 -5.06 4.37
N SER A 148 -18.94 -4.75 3.94
CA SER A 148 -20.11 -5.64 4.11
C SER A 148 -20.03 -6.97 3.33
N HIS A 149 -19.21 -7.06 2.29
CA HIS A 149 -19.03 -8.29 1.52
C HIS A 149 -17.79 -9.08 1.92
N MET A 150 -16.90 -8.50 2.72
CA MET A 150 -15.69 -9.17 3.19
C MET A 150 -16.04 -10.28 4.19
N LYS A 151 -15.22 -11.33 4.19
CA LYS A 151 -15.35 -12.40 5.19
C LYS A 151 -14.76 -11.93 6.53
N PRO A 152 -15.33 -12.34 7.67
CA PRO A 152 -14.68 -12.17 8.96
C PRO A 152 -13.31 -12.86 8.97
N ASN A 153 -12.32 -12.26 9.65
CA ASN A 153 -10.92 -12.68 9.71
C ASN A 153 -10.21 -12.75 8.35
N SER A 154 -10.75 -12.09 7.32
CA SER A 154 -10.04 -11.91 6.05
C SER A 154 -9.08 -10.73 6.10
N ILE A 155 -8.25 -10.61 5.08
CA ILE A 155 -7.21 -9.58 4.99
C ILE A 155 -7.55 -8.64 3.84
N LEU A 156 -7.59 -7.34 4.14
CA LEU A 156 -7.65 -6.27 3.15
C LEU A 156 -6.22 -5.80 2.84
N GLY A 157 -5.82 -5.95 1.58
CA GLY A 157 -4.57 -5.42 1.06
C GLY A 157 -4.79 -4.16 0.22
N LEU A 158 -4.13 -3.08 0.60
CA LEU A 158 -4.13 -1.80 -0.12
C LEU A 158 -2.77 -1.58 -0.80
N SER A 159 -2.75 -0.88 -1.94
CA SER A 159 -1.51 -0.42 -2.57
C SER A 159 -1.22 1.06 -2.32
N HIS A 160 -2.12 1.73 -1.59
CA HIS A 160 -2.02 3.12 -1.22
C HIS A 160 -2.91 3.37 0.02
N GLY A 161 -2.47 4.22 0.94
CA GLY A 161 -3.15 4.51 2.21
C GLY A 161 -4.25 5.56 2.13
N PHE A 162 -4.67 5.97 0.93
CA PHE A 162 -5.72 6.97 0.72
C PHE A 162 -6.99 6.66 1.52
N LEU A 163 -7.43 5.40 1.52
CA LEU A 163 -8.66 4.99 2.21
C LEU A 163 -8.59 5.24 3.71
N LEU A 164 -7.43 5.04 4.35
CA LEU A 164 -7.26 5.38 5.77
C LEU A 164 -7.45 6.89 5.99
N GLY A 165 -6.79 7.72 5.18
CA GLY A 165 -6.91 9.18 5.30
C GLY A 165 -8.36 9.66 5.08
N HIS A 166 -9.09 9.02 4.17
CA HIS A 166 -10.51 9.29 3.95
C HIS A 166 -11.36 8.89 5.17
N LEU A 167 -11.21 7.68 5.69
CA LEU A 167 -11.93 7.22 6.89
C LEU A 167 -11.66 8.12 8.10
N GLN A 168 -10.40 8.47 8.32
CA GLN A 168 -10.00 9.40 9.40
C GLN A 168 -10.65 10.79 9.24
N SER A 169 -10.81 11.29 8.00
CA SER A 169 -11.50 12.56 7.74
C SER A 169 -12.99 12.53 8.12
N LEU A 170 -13.60 11.34 8.10
CA LEU A 170 -14.98 11.08 8.53
C LEU A 170 -15.08 10.70 10.02
N GLY A 171 -13.95 10.56 10.73
CA GLY A 171 -13.92 10.04 12.10
C GLY A 171 -14.22 8.54 12.20
N LEU A 172 -13.98 7.80 11.12
CA LEU A 172 -14.16 6.34 11.02
C LEU A 172 -12.81 5.63 10.94
N ASP A 173 -12.81 4.32 11.13
CA ASP A 173 -11.67 3.42 10.91
C ASP A 173 -12.15 2.12 10.25
N PHE A 174 -11.20 1.25 9.90
CA PHE A 174 -11.49 -0.07 9.34
C PHE A 174 -12.21 -0.99 10.35
N PRO A 175 -13.02 -1.95 9.87
CA PRO A 175 -13.66 -2.96 10.73
C PRO A 175 -12.64 -3.74 11.57
N GLU A 176 -12.97 -4.01 12.83
CA GLU A 176 -12.07 -4.69 13.77
C GLU A 176 -11.91 -6.21 13.50
N ASP A 177 -12.81 -6.79 12.70
CA ASP A 177 -12.86 -8.21 12.39
C ASP A 177 -12.03 -8.60 11.16
N ILE A 178 -11.30 -7.65 10.55
CA ILE A 178 -10.42 -7.89 9.40
C ILE A 178 -9.00 -7.40 9.67
N SER A 179 -8.01 -8.08 9.08
CA SER A 179 -6.64 -7.56 9.07
C SER A 179 -6.48 -6.58 7.91
N VAL A 180 -5.75 -5.49 8.12
CA VAL A 180 -5.52 -4.45 7.11
C VAL A 180 -4.03 -4.27 6.90
N ILE A 181 -3.58 -4.56 5.69
CA ILE A 181 -2.18 -4.44 5.26
C ILE A 181 -2.07 -3.56 4.03
N ALA A 182 -0.88 -3.04 3.79
CA ALA A 182 -0.56 -2.40 2.53
C ALA A 182 0.81 -2.80 2.00
N VAL A 183 0.92 -2.88 0.68
CA VAL A 183 2.18 -2.98 -0.05
C VAL A 183 2.12 -1.99 -1.19
N CYS A 184 2.95 -0.96 -1.10
CA CYS A 184 2.92 0.20 -1.98
C CYS A 184 4.21 0.27 -2.80
N PRO A 185 4.21 -0.20 -4.06
CA PRO A 185 5.34 -0.04 -4.97
C PRO A 185 5.62 1.44 -5.24
N LYS A 186 6.87 1.86 -5.07
CA LYS A 186 7.32 3.25 -5.27
C LYS A 186 7.60 3.52 -6.75
N GLY A 187 6.64 3.22 -7.61
CA GLY A 187 6.75 3.38 -9.04
C GLY A 187 5.45 3.04 -9.78
N MET A 188 5.33 3.55 -10.99
CA MET A 188 4.16 3.36 -11.85
C MET A 188 3.92 1.88 -12.21
N GLY A 189 2.64 1.50 -12.36
CA GLY A 189 2.20 0.15 -12.75
C GLY A 189 2.96 -0.48 -13.94
N PRO A 190 3.16 0.21 -15.07
CA PRO A 190 3.89 -0.35 -16.20
C PRO A 190 5.34 -0.70 -15.87
N SER A 191 5.98 0.12 -15.01
CA SER A 191 7.36 -0.06 -14.60
C SER A 191 7.53 -1.27 -13.68
N VAL A 192 6.57 -1.52 -12.79
CA VAL A 192 6.55 -2.73 -11.94
C VAL A 192 6.62 -3.97 -12.83
N ARG A 193 5.77 -4.07 -13.86
CA ARG A 193 5.78 -5.22 -14.76
C ARG A 193 7.05 -5.31 -15.60
N ARG A 194 7.49 -4.20 -16.19
CA ARG A 194 8.67 -4.18 -17.07
C ARG A 194 9.92 -4.64 -16.32
N LEU A 195 10.18 -4.07 -15.14
CA LEU A 195 11.33 -4.41 -14.32
C LEU A 195 11.20 -5.83 -13.75
N TYR A 196 9.99 -6.28 -13.42
CA TYR A 196 9.76 -7.66 -13.02
C TYR A 196 10.15 -8.67 -14.11
N VAL A 197 9.80 -8.40 -15.38
CA VAL A 197 10.19 -9.25 -16.51
C VAL A 197 11.71 -9.23 -16.71
N GLN A 198 12.34 -8.06 -16.61
CA GLN A 198 13.80 -7.95 -16.64
C GLN A 198 14.46 -8.70 -15.47
N GLY A 199 13.79 -8.76 -14.31
CA GLY A 199 14.17 -9.51 -13.13
C GLY A 199 14.16 -11.04 -13.29
N LYS A 200 13.80 -11.55 -14.47
CA LYS A 200 14.02 -12.96 -14.83
C LYS A 200 15.45 -13.22 -15.30
N GLU A 201 16.10 -12.22 -15.88
CA GLU A 201 17.45 -12.31 -16.45
C GLU A 201 18.47 -11.59 -15.57
N ILE A 202 18.08 -10.46 -14.97
CA ILE A 202 18.93 -9.61 -14.14
C ILE A 202 18.49 -9.74 -12.68
N ASN A 203 19.32 -10.35 -11.84
CA ASN A 203 19.04 -10.37 -10.40
C ASN A 203 19.09 -8.94 -9.85
N GLY A 204 18.11 -8.53 -9.05
CA GLY A 204 18.02 -7.14 -8.57
C GLY A 204 16.95 -6.28 -9.25
N ALA A 205 16.43 -6.67 -10.42
CA ALA A 205 15.51 -5.81 -11.18
C ALA A 205 14.06 -5.91 -10.65
N GLY A 206 13.52 -4.76 -10.24
CA GLY A 206 12.17 -4.59 -9.71
C GLY A 206 11.94 -3.17 -9.21
N ILE A 207 10.74 -2.88 -8.72
CA ILE A 207 10.42 -1.62 -8.05
C ILE A 207 10.39 -1.87 -6.54
N ASN A 208 11.06 -1.01 -5.77
CA ASN A 208 11.02 -1.09 -4.31
C ASN A 208 9.60 -0.82 -3.81
N SER A 209 9.21 -1.47 -2.72
CA SER A 209 7.90 -1.26 -2.12
C SER A 209 8.04 -0.89 -0.65
N SER A 210 7.15 -0.05 -0.15
CA SER A 210 6.91 0.03 1.30
C SER A 210 5.81 -0.93 1.68
N PHE A 211 5.81 -1.42 2.91
CA PHE A 211 4.66 -2.16 3.44
C PHE A 211 4.22 -1.59 4.79
N ALA A 212 2.94 -1.76 5.10
CA ALA A 212 2.36 -1.36 6.37
C ALA A 212 1.41 -2.45 6.88
N VAL A 213 1.35 -2.61 8.20
CA VAL A 213 0.34 -3.39 8.89
C VAL A 213 -0.42 -2.41 9.78
N HIS A 214 -1.70 -2.19 9.48
CA HIS A 214 -2.57 -1.29 10.23
C HIS A 214 -3.34 -2.04 11.31
N GLN A 215 -3.88 -3.21 10.95
CA GLN A 215 -4.59 -4.12 11.85
C GLN A 215 -4.15 -5.55 11.57
N ASP A 216 -3.92 -6.33 12.63
CA ASP A 216 -3.58 -7.75 12.56
C ASP A 216 -4.44 -8.54 13.55
N VAL A 217 -5.39 -9.31 13.03
CA VAL A 217 -6.38 -10.05 13.83
C VAL A 217 -5.84 -11.42 14.27
N ASP A 218 -4.93 -12.02 13.50
CA ASP A 218 -4.52 -13.41 13.68
C ASP A 218 -3.00 -13.64 13.64
N GLY A 219 -2.20 -12.58 13.56
CA GLY A 219 -0.75 -12.63 13.58
C GLY A 219 -0.12 -12.97 12.22
N ARG A 220 -0.91 -13.11 11.15
CA ARG A 220 -0.41 -13.48 9.81
C ARG A 220 -0.13 -12.26 8.93
N ALA A 221 -0.57 -11.06 9.32
CA ALA A 221 -0.58 -9.88 8.46
C ALA A 221 0.81 -9.52 7.92
N THR A 222 1.84 -9.53 8.78
CA THR A 222 3.21 -9.16 8.40
C THR A 222 3.80 -10.11 7.36
N ASP A 223 3.73 -11.42 7.60
CA ASP A 223 4.29 -12.41 6.66
C ASP A 223 3.54 -12.39 5.32
N ILE A 224 2.23 -12.10 5.33
CA ILE A 224 1.44 -11.98 4.10
C ILE A 224 1.79 -10.70 3.33
N ALA A 225 1.99 -9.57 4.01
CA ALA A 225 2.41 -8.32 3.38
C ALA A 225 3.81 -8.45 2.76
N LEU A 226 4.76 -9.05 3.48
CA LEU A 226 6.10 -9.32 2.97
C LEU A 226 6.06 -10.31 1.80
N GLY A 227 5.31 -11.41 1.93
CA GLY A 227 5.10 -12.38 0.88
C GLY A 227 4.51 -11.76 -0.39
N TRP A 228 3.53 -10.87 -0.24
CA TRP A 228 2.97 -10.11 -1.34
C TRP A 228 4.01 -9.20 -2.00
N SER A 229 4.81 -8.46 -1.22
CA SER A 229 5.88 -7.60 -1.78
C SER A 229 6.95 -8.38 -2.54
N VAL A 230 7.42 -9.51 -2.00
CA VAL A 230 8.36 -10.39 -2.71
C VAL A 230 7.72 -10.94 -3.98
N ALA A 231 6.43 -11.27 -3.92
CA ALA A 231 5.66 -11.74 -5.06
C ALA A 231 5.36 -10.64 -6.10
N LEU A 232 5.60 -9.37 -5.80
CA LEU A 232 5.67 -8.31 -6.82
C LEU A 232 7.06 -8.21 -7.46
N GLY A 233 8.05 -8.87 -6.86
CA GLY A 233 9.46 -8.78 -7.25
C GLY A 233 10.17 -7.55 -6.71
N SER A 234 9.69 -6.99 -5.58
CA SER A 234 10.35 -5.86 -4.93
C SER A 234 11.78 -6.22 -4.54
N PRO A 235 12.80 -5.47 -5.03
CA PRO A 235 14.19 -5.71 -4.63
C PRO A 235 14.41 -5.45 -3.15
N PHE A 236 13.73 -4.42 -2.65
CA PHE A 236 13.78 -3.97 -1.28
C PHE A 236 12.37 -3.66 -0.80
N THR A 237 12.04 -4.16 0.40
CA THR A 237 10.78 -3.87 1.09
C THR A 237 11.06 -3.24 2.44
N PHE A 238 10.51 -2.06 2.69
CA PHE A 238 10.73 -1.31 3.94
C PHE A 238 9.42 -1.04 4.67
N ALA A 239 9.47 -1.00 6.01
CA ALA A 239 8.31 -0.78 6.84
C ALA A 239 7.89 0.69 6.87
N THR A 240 6.59 0.94 6.82
CA THR A 240 5.96 2.24 7.04
C THR A 240 4.61 2.04 7.73
N THR A 241 3.92 3.13 8.05
CA THR A 241 2.50 3.07 8.44
C THR A 241 1.64 3.54 7.28
N LEU A 242 0.38 3.11 7.23
CA LEU A 242 -0.58 3.64 6.24
C LEU A 242 -0.63 5.17 6.28
N GLU A 243 -0.55 5.75 7.49
CA GLU A 243 -0.56 7.20 7.69
C GLU A 243 0.66 7.90 7.08
N GLN A 244 1.86 7.36 7.29
CA GLN A 244 3.07 7.91 6.69
C GLN A 244 3.09 7.71 5.18
N GLU A 245 2.59 6.57 4.71
CA GLU A 245 2.54 6.23 3.30
C GLU A 245 1.67 7.23 2.54
N TYR A 246 0.40 7.41 2.90
CA TYR A 246 -0.48 8.30 2.13
C TYR A 246 0.00 9.75 2.18
N LYS A 247 0.55 10.19 3.32
CA LYS A 247 1.09 11.56 3.46
C LYS A 247 2.30 11.77 2.56
N SER A 248 3.24 10.83 2.55
CA SER A 248 4.45 10.93 1.74
C SER A 248 4.18 10.80 0.25
N ASP A 249 3.26 9.91 -0.13
CA ASP A 249 2.97 9.57 -1.52
C ASP A 249 2.15 10.68 -2.21
N ILE A 250 1.02 11.10 -1.62
CA ILE A 250 0.19 12.21 -2.14
C ILE A 250 1.00 13.50 -2.25
N PHE A 251 1.87 13.77 -1.27
CA PHE A 251 2.77 14.91 -1.29
C PHE A 251 3.85 14.76 -2.37
N GLY A 252 4.46 13.58 -2.49
CA GLY A 252 5.51 13.30 -3.47
C GLY A 252 5.02 13.45 -4.90
N GLU A 253 3.86 12.88 -5.21
CA GLU A 253 3.24 12.99 -6.55
C GLU A 253 2.92 14.43 -6.90
N ARG A 254 2.30 15.19 -5.99
CA ARG A 254 1.91 16.59 -6.22
C ARG A 254 3.09 17.57 -6.16
N GLY A 255 4.17 17.19 -5.51
CA GLY A 255 5.39 17.97 -5.45
C GLY A 255 6.31 17.63 -6.61
N TRP A 256 7.26 16.73 -6.36
CA TRP A 256 8.40 16.50 -7.24
C TRP A 256 8.11 15.52 -8.38
N PHE A 257 7.35 14.45 -8.14
CA PHE A 257 7.29 13.34 -9.09
C PHE A 257 6.42 13.61 -10.33
N VAL A 258 5.36 14.40 -10.22
CA VAL A 258 4.47 14.69 -11.35
C VAL A 258 4.53 16.16 -11.77
N ASN A 259 4.38 17.10 -10.85
CA ASN A 259 4.17 18.50 -11.24
C ASN A 259 5.45 19.26 -11.60
N LEU A 260 6.54 19.10 -10.85
CA LEU A 260 7.75 19.89 -11.14
C LEU A 260 8.49 19.47 -12.42
N LEU A 261 8.27 18.25 -12.90
CA LEU A 261 8.88 17.73 -14.14
C LEU A 261 8.07 18.05 -15.41
N VAL A 262 6.84 18.54 -15.27
CA VAL A 262 6.00 18.93 -16.42
C VAL A 262 6.27 20.38 -16.85
N ASP A 263 6.91 21.18 -15.98
CA ASP A 263 7.29 22.58 -16.24
C ASP A 263 8.80 22.78 -16.57
N CYS A 264 9.53 21.71 -16.89
CA CYS A 264 10.92 21.76 -17.40
C CYS A 264 11.01 21.18 -18.81
#